data_AF-A0A1V2ULH4-F1
#
_entry.id   AF-A0A1V2ULH4-F1
#
_cell.length_a   1.000
_cell.length_b   1.000
_cell.length_c   1.000
_cell.angle_alpha   90.00
_cell.angle_beta   90.00
_cell.angle_gamma   90.00
#
_symmetry.space_group_name_H-M   'P 1'
#
loop_
_entity.id
_entity.type
_entity.pdbx_description
1 polymer ?
#
loop_
_entity_poly.entity_id
_entity_poly.type
_entity_poly.pdbx_seq_one_letter_code
_entity_poly.pdbx_strand_id
1 'polypeptide(L)'
;MKVMHYQENKMRRITILNRLLNFEHLSYQQLSDEYFVSRSSIANDLSYVKDIFTKEGLNLTFDRSGTFFEGNEIQIQRVLKRTILNHFNELEVVAELIDQQLLRRIEQAFRQGINEKQMEIPESYFKSIVISILLIIQRSKMGEKIDLIGKNQYGKYFLEFNKYPLVYELLKKLEDQKIYQFTQEEVQYLTYIIVGSGLKFFMKSENIPFTFRGKIRQLIQKVSEGIQIDLTQDNRLEEDLLVHLYQLLLRIEAQTTIVNPLIDGIKQNYPSIYGVVWFALKDFRWPSEVNLSEDEVGFVTIHFQAAIERIKRLNKLLFVCPNGIGTSSFVSAKIRRILPDIDSIETASIDKLTYMDLSEIDFIISTVDIPKQSKPVVRISPMVTSRDMKRIMNHYIDLVIDHEHMKERRILPEKTKQLLASNIYFGHYGSKEEAIHFLMEQQNFKNDYKKQQYTQSVFDREAIQSTYLDNGFVIPHGNPLFVEETAIAILVADKPVNWGNQKADIIVLLMIREEDVKEVEAVMKLIMQGIGDKNWFISKMLEVKE
;
A
#
# COMPACT_ATOMS: atom_id res chain seq x y z
N MET A 1 28.61 19.52 11.68
CA MET A 1 29.08 18.21 12.17
C MET A 1 28.01 17.12 12.05
N LYS A 2 26.82 17.24 12.65
CA LYS A 2 25.73 16.22 12.51
C LYS A 2 25.24 16.00 11.07
N VAL A 3 25.11 17.07 10.26
CA VAL A 3 24.66 16.96 8.85
C VAL A 3 25.72 16.29 7.97
N MET A 4 27.00 16.65 8.13
CA MET A 4 28.11 16.00 7.40
C MET A 4 28.20 14.52 7.75
N HIS A 5 28.11 14.17 9.04
CA HIS A 5 28.17 12.77 9.47
C HIS A 5 26.95 11.95 9.02
N TYR A 6 25.79 12.59 8.87
CA TYR A 6 24.59 11.96 8.31
C TYR A 6 24.71 11.69 6.81
N GLN A 7 25.27 12.62 6.04
CA GLN A 7 25.56 12.43 4.61
C GLN A 7 26.64 11.36 4.39
N GLU A 8 27.70 11.35 5.19
CA GLU A 8 28.75 10.30 5.16
C GLU A 8 28.16 8.91 5.38
N ASN A 9 27.22 8.75 6.31
CA ASN A 9 26.55 7.47 6.55
C ASN A 9 25.69 7.02 5.36
N LYS A 10 24.96 7.94 4.72
CA LYS A 10 24.17 7.64 3.52
C LYS A 10 25.07 7.19 2.37
N MET A 11 26.13 7.95 2.08
CA MET A 11 27.08 7.62 1.02
C MET A 11 27.73 6.26 1.27
N ARG A 12 28.19 5.98 2.51
CA ARG A 12 28.76 4.67 2.87
C ARG A 12 27.80 3.51 2.60
N ARG A 13 26.51 3.67 2.91
CA ARG A 13 25.49 2.64 2.60
C ARG A 13 25.35 2.40 1.11
N ILE A 14 25.35 3.45 0.30
CA ILE A 14 25.30 3.35 -1.16
C ILE A 14 26.55 2.67 -1.69
N THR A 15 27.74 3.02 -1.21
CA THR A 15 28.99 2.39 -1.61
C THR A 15 29.03 0.90 -1.25
N ILE A 16 28.60 0.52 -0.05
CA ILE A 16 28.46 -0.89 0.33
C ILE A 16 27.47 -1.62 -0.59
N LEU A 17 26.32 -1.02 -0.88
CA LEU A 17 25.31 -1.58 -1.79
C LEU A 17 25.89 -1.77 -3.20
N ASN A 18 26.59 -0.78 -3.74
CA ASN A 18 27.20 -0.85 -5.08
C ASN A 18 28.25 -1.94 -5.18
N ARG A 19 29.12 -2.05 -4.16
CA ARG A 19 30.13 -3.13 -4.06
C ARG A 19 29.46 -4.51 -4.04
N LEU A 20 28.41 -4.67 -3.24
CA LEU A 20 27.61 -5.91 -3.26
C LEU A 20 27.06 -6.19 -4.65
N LEU A 21 26.42 -5.21 -5.31
CA LEU A 21 25.88 -5.35 -6.68
C LEU A 21 26.93 -5.67 -7.75
N ASN A 22 28.21 -5.39 -7.48
CA ASN A 22 29.35 -5.83 -8.30
C ASN A 22 29.91 -7.20 -7.84
N PHE A 23 29.12 -7.96 -7.11
CA PHE A 23 29.40 -9.30 -6.60
C PHE A 23 30.59 -9.39 -5.64
N GLU A 24 30.94 -8.29 -4.95
CA GLU A 24 31.93 -8.36 -3.88
C GLU A 24 31.38 -9.06 -2.64
N HIS A 25 32.24 -9.84 -1.97
CA HIS A 25 31.95 -10.44 -0.68
C HIS A 25 32.51 -9.53 0.42
N LEU A 26 31.64 -9.00 1.28
CA LEU A 26 32.01 -7.95 2.23
C LEU A 26 31.91 -8.41 3.67
N SER A 27 33.02 -8.45 4.40
CA SER A 27 33.01 -8.79 5.83
C SER A 27 32.84 -7.56 6.73
N TYR A 28 32.22 -7.75 7.89
CA TYR A 28 32.03 -6.67 8.88
C TYR A 28 33.36 -6.09 9.35
N GLN A 29 34.38 -6.94 9.51
CA GLN A 29 35.71 -6.48 9.93
C GLN A 29 36.38 -5.64 8.85
N GLN A 30 36.36 -6.10 7.59
CA GLN A 30 36.95 -5.37 6.47
C GLN A 30 36.32 -3.97 6.32
N LEU A 31 34.99 -3.89 6.33
CA LEU A 31 34.30 -2.60 6.22
C LEU A 31 34.56 -1.70 7.44
N SER A 32 34.66 -2.27 8.65
CA SER A 32 34.98 -1.52 9.87
C SER A 32 36.36 -0.86 9.78
N ASP A 33 37.35 -1.60 9.28
CA ASP A 33 38.72 -1.12 9.10
C ASP A 33 38.83 -0.09 7.97
N GLU A 34 38.17 -0.32 6.84
CA GLU A 34 38.19 0.55 5.65
C GLU A 34 37.54 1.91 5.91
N TYR A 35 36.38 1.92 6.57
CA TYR A 35 35.62 3.14 6.83
C TYR A 35 35.92 3.78 8.20
N PHE A 36 36.83 3.19 8.99
CA PHE A 36 37.20 3.65 10.33
C PHE A 36 35.98 3.85 11.27
N VAL A 37 35.01 2.94 11.20
CA VAL A 37 33.82 2.93 12.06
C VAL A 37 33.69 1.61 12.79
N SER A 38 32.90 1.58 13.87
CA SER A 38 32.69 0.35 14.63
C SER A 38 31.96 -0.74 13.83
N ARG A 39 32.17 -2.01 14.18
CA ARG A 39 31.41 -3.14 13.60
C ARG A 39 29.89 -2.99 13.77
N SER A 40 29.41 -2.36 14.85
CA SER A 40 27.97 -2.11 15.06
C SER A 40 27.44 -1.03 14.11
N SER A 41 28.23 -0.02 13.76
CA SER A 41 27.88 0.94 12.71
C SER A 41 27.72 0.25 11.35
N ILE A 42 28.66 -0.64 10.97
CA ILE A 42 28.57 -1.45 9.75
C ILE A 42 27.34 -2.38 9.79
N ALA A 43 27.04 -2.97 10.94
CA ALA A 43 25.84 -3.79 11.09
C ALA A 43 24.56 -3.00 10.79
N ASN A 44 24.46 -1.76 11.29
CA ASN A 44 23.34 -0.88 10.99
C ASN A 44 23.26 -0.50 9.51
N ASP A 45 24.39 -0.31 8.84
CA ASP A 45 24.42 -0.01 7.40
C ASP A 45 24.03 -1.22 6.56
N LEU A 46 24.56 -2.41 6.86
CA LEU A 46 24.17 -3.64 6.20
C LEU A 46 22.70 -4.00 6.47
N SER A 47 22.15 -3.63 7.64
CA SER A 47 20.72 -3.78 7.90
C SER A 47 19.88 -2.91 6.96
N TYR A 48 20.32 -1.69 6.67
CA TYR A 48 19.66 -0.82 5.68
C TYR A 48 19.76 -1.41 4.27
N VAL A 49 20.95 -1.87 3.87
CA VAL A 49 21.14 -2.50 2.54
C VAL A 49 20.29 -3.76 2.42
N LYS A 50 20.24 -4.60 3.46
CA LYS A 50 19.40 -5.79 3.51
C LYS A 50 17.93 -5.48 3.28
N ASP A 51 17.39 -4.43 3.90
CA ASP A 51 15.99 -4.00 3.70
C ASP A 51 15.69 -3.70 2.22
N ILE A 52 16.58 -2.98 1.53
CA ILE A 52 16.42 -2.69 0.09
C ILE A 52 16.42 -3.97 -0.74
N PHE A 53 17.38 -4.87 -0.50
CA PHE A 53 17.46 -6.15 -1.22
C PHE A 53 16.21 -6.99 -1.00
N THR A 54 15.75 -7.09 0.25
CA THR A 54 14.59 -7.92 0.60
C THR A 54 13.29 -7.37 0.01
N LYS A 55 13.12 -6.05 -0.07
CA LYS A 55 12.00 -5.40 -0.78
C LYS A 55 11.95 -5.76 -2.27
N GLU A 56 13.09 -6.12 -2.87
CA GLU A 56 13.18 -6.55 -4.26
C GLU A 56 13.32 -8.08 -4.43
N GLY A 57 13.07 -8.84 -3.35
CA GLY A 57 13.07 -10.30 -3.37
C GLY A 57 14.48 -10.92 -3.44
N LEU A 58 15.52 -10.16 -3.08
CA LEU A 58 16.88 -10.66 -2.91
C LEU A 58 17.24 -10.81 -1.44
N ASN A 59 18.08 -11.82 -1.15
CA ASN A 59 18.60 -12.06 0.18
C ASN A 59 20.10 -11.82 0.22
N LEU A 60 20.54 -11.07 1.23
CA LEU A 60 21.94 -11.09 1.61
C LEU A 60 22.20 -12.34 2.44
N THR A 61 23.12 -13.17 1.97
CA THR A 61 23.66 -14.35 2.67
C THR A 61 25.06 -14.03 3.18
N PHE A 62 25.63 -14.93 3.99
CA PHE A 62 27.01 -14.78 4.44
C PHE A 62 27.70 -16.13 4.55
N ASP A 63 29.00 -16.14 4.32
CA ASP A 63 29.88 -17.27 4.56
C ASP A 63 31.23 -16.79 5.14
N ARG A 64 32.29 -17.59 5.00
CA ARG A 64 33.64 -17.24 5.48
C ARG A 64 34.28 -16.08 4.71
N SER A 65 33.84 -15.80 3.49
CA SER A 65 34.36 -14.73 2.64
C SER A 65 33.65 -13.40 2.84
N GLY A 66 32.44 -13.40 3.41
CA GLY A 66 31.72 -12.18 3.79
C GLY A 66 30.23 -12.29 3.53
N THR A 67 29.56 -11.14 3.56
CA THR A 67 28.17 -10.97 3.12
C THR A 67 28.13 -10.79 1.61
N PHE A 68 27.23 -11.51 0.93
CA PHE A 68 27.05 -11.49 -0.52
C PHE A 68 25.59 -11.78 -0.89
N PHE A 69 25.27 -11.80 -2.19
CA PHE A 69 23.96 -12.20 -2.70
C PHE A 69 24.08 -12.93 -4.03
N GLU A 70 23.03 -13.65 -4.41
CA GLU A 70 22.87 -14.24 -5.74
C GLU A 70 21.60 -13.65 -6.38
N GLY A 71 21.69 -13.18 -7.61
CA GLY A 71 20.57 -12.58 -8.33
C GLY A 71 20.87 -12.36 -9.80
N ASN A 72 19.83 -12.32 -10.62
CA ASN A 72 19.94 -12.01 -12.05
C ASN A 72 19.92 -10.50 -12.31
N GLU A 73 20.23 -10.12 -13.55
CA GLU A 73 20.32 -8.70 -13.97
C GLU A 73 19.02 -7.92 -13.73
N ILE A 74 17.85 -8.54 -13.90
CA ILE A 74 16.56 -7.88 -13.63
C ILE A 74 16.45 -7.54 -12.14
N GLN A 75 16.81 -8.47 -11.25
CA GLN A 75 16.78 -8.23 -9.81
C GLN A 75 17.78 -7.14 -9.38
N ILE A 76 18.98 -7.12 -9.99
CA ILE A 76 19.97 -6.07 -9.78
C ILE A 76 19.41 -4.70 -10.18
N GLN A 77 18.82 -4.59 -11.38
CA GLN A 77 18.23 -3.33 -11.83
C GLN A 77 17.07 -2.87 -10.97
N ARG A 78 16.29 -3.78 -10.38
CA ARG A 78 15.24 -3.42 -9.40
C ARG A 78 15.82 -2.81 -8.13
N VAL A 79 16.89 -3.38 -7.58
CA VAL A 79 17.58 -2.82 -6.40
C VAL A 79 18.16 -1.45 -6.73
N LEU A 80 18.83 -1.29 -7.88
CA LEU A 80 19.32 0.00 -8.35
C LEU A 80 18.19 1.01 -8.50
N LYS A 81 17.10 0.64 -9.17
CA LYS A 81 15.93 1.51 -9.38
C LYS A 81 15.33 1.96 -8.06
N ARG A 82 15.05 1.06 -7.11
CA ARG A 82 14.52 1.41 -5.79
C ARG A 82 15.47 2.35 -5.05
N THR A 83 16.76 2.05 -5.06
CA THR A 83 17.79 2.86 -4.39
C THR A 83 17.81 4.28 -4.96
N ILE A 84 17.85 4.42 -6.28
CA ILE A 84 17.88 5.73 -6.95
C ILE A 84 16.58 6.52 -6.69
N LEU A 85 15.42 5.85 -6.76
CA LEU A 85 14.13 6.52 -6.52
C LEU A 85 13.97 6.99 -5.06
N ASN A 86 14.46 6.22 -4.09
CA ASN A 86 14.45 6.61 -2.67
C ASN A 86 15.33 7.84 -2.38
N HIS A 87 16.37 8.06 -3.17
CA HIS A 87 17.29 9.20 -3.03
C HIS A 87 17.18 10.18 -4.20
N PHE A 88 16.04 10.22 -4.91
CA PHE A 88 15.92 11.03 -6.12
C PHE A 88 16.10 12.54 -5.87
N ASN A 89 15.71 13.02 -4.69
CA ASN A 89 15.89 14.42 -4.30
C ASN A 89 17.31 14.73 -3.80
N GLU A 90 18.17 13.71 -3.67
CA GLU A 90 19.54 13.78 -3.16
C GLU A 90 20.48 13.02 -4.10
N LEU A 91 20.50 13.37 -5.40
CA LEU A 91 21.26 12.63 -6.43
C LEU A 91 22.78 12.53 -6.14
N GLU A 92 23.33 13.45 -5.35
CA GLU A 92 24.71 13.35 -4.84
C GLU A 92 24.98 12.08 -4.02
N VAL A 93 23.99 11.56 -3.30
CA VAL A 93 24.09 10.33 -2.49
C VAL A 93 24.24 9.10 -3.37
N VAL A 94 23.62 9.10 -4.55
CA VAL A 94 23.61 7.98 -5.51
C VAL A 94 24.48 8.24 -6.73
N ALA A 95 25.38 9.23 -6.68
CA ALA A 95 26.18 9.66 -7.82
C ALA A 95 27.06 8.54 -8.41
N GLU A 96 27.53 7.61 -7.57
CA GLU A 96 28.29 6.43 -8.02
C GLU A 96 27.45 5.36 -8.74
N LEU A 97 26.12 5.39 -8.59
CA LEU A 97 25.21 4.45 -9.24
C LEU A 97 24.73 4.94 -10.61
N ILE A 98 24.84 6.24 -10.90
CA ILE A 98 24.22 6.88 -12.07
C ILE A 98 25.21 7.67 -12.93
N ASP A 99 25.11 7.51 -14.25
CA ASP A 99 25.65 8.50 -15.18
C ASP A 99 24.71 9.72 -15.24
N GLN A 100 25.06 10.77 -14.50
CA GLN A 100 24.26 12.01 -14.43
C GLN A 100 24.15 12.74 -15.78
N GLN A 101 25.17 12.65 -16.65
CA GLN A 101 25.12 13.30 -17.96
C GLN A 101 24.16 12.55 -18.88
N LEU A 102 24.20 11.22 -18.86
CA LEU A 102 23.26 10.38 -19.58
C LEU A 102 21.83 10.58 -19.07
N LEU A 103 21.63 10.62 -17.74
CA LEU A 103 20.33 10.89 -17.13
C LEU A 103 19.72 12.20 -17.66
N ARG A 104 20.47 13.30 -17.66
CA ARG A 104 20.00 14.59 -18.18
C ARG A 104 19.61 14.53 -19.66
N ARG A 105 20.40 13.82 -20.48
CA ARG A 105 20.09 13.64 -21.91
C ARG A 105 18.82 12.83 -22.13
N ILE A 106 18.65 11.73 -21.40
CA ILE A 106 17.44 10.89 -21.44
C ILE A 106 16.23 11.71 -21.01
N GLU A 107 16.35 12.44 -19.90
CA GLU A 107 15.27 13.26 -19.37
C GLU A 107 14.79 14.29 -20.40
N GLN A 108 15.72 15.04 -21.01
CA GLN A 108 15.40 16.04 -22.01
C GLN A 108 14.73 15.42 -23.25
N ALA A 109 15.30 14.32 -23.78
CA ALA A 109 14.78 13.64 -24.97
C ALA A 109 13.38 13.07 -24.73
N PHE A 110 13.20 12.40 -23.60
CA PHE A 110 11.93 11.78 -23.24
C PHE A 110 10.86 12.86 -22.97
N ARG A 111 11.19 13.93 -22.24
CA ARG A 111 10.27 15.05 -21.99
C ARG A 111 9.86 15.76 -23.29
N GLN A 112 10.78 15.90 -24.24
CA GLN A 112 10.46 16.41 -25.57
C GLN A 112 9.45 15.51 -26.29
N GLY A 113 9.65 14.18 -26.28
CA GLY A 113 8.71 13.24 -26.90
C GLY A 113 7.32 13.29 -26.28
N ILE A 114 7.23 13.38 -24.94
CA ILE A 114 5.98 13.55 -24.20
C ILE A 114 5.25 14.84 -24.60
N ASN A 115 5.97 15.97 -24.69
CA ASN A 115 5.39 17.26 -25.07
C ASN A 115 4.89 17.29 -26.52
N GLU A 116 5.66 16.72 -27.46
CA GLU A 116 5.27 16.62 -28.88
C GLU A 116 3.98 15.82 -29.07
N LYS A 117 3.71 14.87 -28.16
CA LYS A 117 2.51 14.02 -28.16
C LYS A 117 1.39 14.57 -27.27
N GLN A 118 1.58 15.77 -26.69
CA GLN A 118 0.62 16.43 -25.80
C GLN A 118 0.18 15.54 -24.63
N MET A 119 1.12 14.80 -24.08
CA MET A 119 0.87 13.88 -22.98
C MET A 119 1.16 14.55 -21.65
N GLU A 120 0.21 14.43 -20.71
CA GLU A 120 0.43 14.81 -19.32
C GLU A 120 0.78 13.57 -18.50
N ILE A 121 1.96 13.58 -17.89
CA ILE A 121 2.45 12.50 -17.04
C ILE A 121 2.83 13.08 -15.68
N PRO A 122 2.31 12.53 -14.56
CA PRO A 122 2.76 12.91 -13.24
C PRO A 122 4.27 12.67 -13.08
N GLU A 123 4.95 13.64 -12.47
CA GLU A 123 6.42 13.67 -12.41
C GLU A 123 7.05 12.42 -11.77
N SER A 124 6.37 11.77 -10.81
CA SER A 124 6.84 10.51 -10.21
C SER A 124 6.93 9.36 -11.22
N TYR A 125 5.93 9.20 -12.09
CA TYR A 125 5.93 8.19 -13.14
C TYR A 125 6.97 8.51 -14.22
N PHE A 126 7.06 9.79 -14.61
CA PHE A 126 8.08 10.26 -15.55
C PHE A 126 9.49 9.90 -15.06
N LYS A 127 9.81 10.23 -13.79
CA LYS A 127 11.09 9.88 -13.16
C LYS A 127 11.34 8.38 -13.14
N SER A 128 10.34 7.58 -12.74
CA SER A 128 10.45 6.12 -12.70
C SER A 128 10.80 5.52 -14.08
N ILE A 129 10.17 6.01 -15.14
CA ILE A 129 10.44 5.58 -16.52
C ILE A 129 11.85 6.02 -16.95
N VAL A 130 12.23 7.28 -16.73
CA VAL A 130 13.55 7.80 -17.09
C VAL A 130 14.67 7.03 -16.39
N ILE A 131 14.52 6.70 -15.11
CA ILE A 131 15.48 5.87 -14.37
C ILE A 131 15.55 4.45 -14.95
N SER A 132 14.42 3.85 -15.33
CA SER A 132 14.44 2.54 -16.00
C SER A 132 15.17 2.57 -17.34
N ILE A 133 14.97 3.62 -18.15
CA ILE A 133 15.70 3.81 -19.40
C ILE A 133 17.21 3.99 -19.14
N LEU A 134 17.56 4.81 -18.15
CA LEU A 134 18.96 5.03 -17.74
C LEU A 134 19.64 3.69 -17.39
N LEU A 135 19.01 2.89 -16.54
CA LEU A 135 19.58 1.64 -16.07
C LEU A 135 19.79 0.64 -17.22
N ILE A 136 18.82 0.52 -18.12
CA ILE A 136 18.96 -0.36 -19.31
C ILE A 136 20.14 0.10 -20.16
N ILE A 137 20.24 1.38 -20.48
CA ILE A 137 21.36 1.90 -21.30
C ILE A 137 22.70 1.71 -20.59
N GLN A 138 22.78 2.02 -19.30
CA GLN A 138 24.02 1.96 -18.53
C GLN A 138 24.52 0.52 -18.36
N ARG A 139 23.62 -0.41 -18.01
CA ARG A 139 23.95 -1.83 -17.82
C ARG A 139 24.29 -2.51 -19.14
N SER A 140 23.56 -2.25 -20.21
CA SER A 140 23.89 -2.78 -21.54
C SER A 140 25.24 -2.29 -22.06
N LYS A 141 25.65 -1.05 -21.76
CA LYS A 141 27.01 -0.55 -22.06
C LYS A 141 28.12 -1.26 -21.28
N MET A 142 27.80 -1.84 -20.12
CA MET A 142 28.72 -2.66 -19.33
C MET A 142 28.77 -4.12 -19.80
N GLY A 143 27.97 -4.49 -20.81
CA GLY A 143 27.84 -5.87 -21.27
C GLY A 143 26.78 -6.69 -20.53
N GLU A 144 26.09 -6.09 -19.56
CA GLU A 144 25.06 -6.73 -18.74
C GLU A 144 23.71 -6.56 -19.43
N LYS A 145 23.23 -7.63 -20.07
CA LYS A 145 21.99 -7.61 -20.87
C LYS A 145 20.83 -8.24 -20.12
N ILE A 146 19.65 -7.68 -20.34
CA ILE A 146 18.40 -8.29 -19.90
C ILE A 146 18.15 -9.51 -20.77
N ASP A 147 18.18 -10.69 -20.17
CA ASP A 147 17.77 -11.93 -20.82
C ASP A 147 16.30 -12.24 -20.52
N LEU A 148 15.49 -12.28 -21.59
CA LEU A 148 14.08 -12.67 -21.55
C LEU A 148 13.88 -14.15 -21.96
N ILE A 149 14.93 -14.87 -22.35
CA ILE A 149 14.90 -16.23 -22.92
C ILE A 149 14.72 -17.30 -21.81
N GLY A 150 14.07 -18.42 -22.14
CA GLY A 150 13.81 -19.56 -21.20
C GLY A 150 12.55 -19.38 -20.34
N LYS A 151 11.88 -18.25 -20.54
CA LYS A 151 10.78 -17.75 -19.74
C LYS A 151 9.46 -17.91 -20.52
N ASN A 152 9.21 -19.07 -21.14
CA ASN A 152 7.94 -19.36 -21.83
C ASN A 152 6.71 -19.53 -20.89
N GLN A 153 6.71 -18.88 -19.72
CA GLN A 153 5.50 -18.67 -18.91
C GLN A 153 4.79 -17.33 -19.25
N TYR A 154 5.47 -16.35 -19.88
CA TYR A 154 4.93 -14.98 -20.09
C TYR A 154 4.07 -14.80 -21.36
N GLY A 155 3.69 -15.89 -22.04
CA GLY A 155 3.04 -15.82 -23.36
C GLY A 155 1.56 -15.41 -23.37
N LYS A 156 0.87 -15.38 -22.23
CA LYS A 156 -0.61 -15.24 -22.22
C LYS A 156 -1.09 -13.78 -22.31
N TYR A 157 -0.30 -12.84 -21.81
CA TYR A 157 -0.59 -11.40 -21.86
C TYR A 157 0.50 -10.63 -22.63
N PHE A 158 1.33 -11.36 -23.37
CA PHE A 158 2.47 -10.79 -24.06
C PHE A 158 2.02 -9.66 -24.97
N LEU A 159 2.45 -8.44 -24.64
CA LEU A 159 2.14 -7.28 -25.45
C LEU A 159 2.87 -7.42 -26.77
N GLU A 160 2.12 -7.57 -27.86
CA GLU A 160 2.71 -7.38 -29.17
C GLU A 160 3.13 -5.91 -29.27
N PHE A 161 4.43 -5.66 -29.37
CA PHE A 161 5.01 -4.32 -29.34
C PHE A 161 4.37 -3.35 -30.36
N ASN A 162 4.03 -3.88 -31.53
CA ASN A 162 3.31 -3.18 -32.59
C ASN A 162 1.94 -2.58 -32.14
N LYS A 163 1.37 -3.03 -31.02
CA LYS A 163 0.12 -2.48 -30.44
C LYS A 163 0.35 -1.19 -29.63
N TYR A 164 1.60 -0.80 -29.37
CA TYR A 164 1.96 0.37 -28.56
C TYR A 164 2.85 1.35 -29.35
N PRO A 165 2.37 1.90 -30.49
CA PRO A 165 3.18 2.75 -31.37
C PRO A 165 3.74 3.98 -30.68
N LEU A 166 3.04 4.52 -29.69
CA LEU A 166 3.51 5.67 -28.95
C LEU A 166 4.76 5.38 -28.11
N VAL A 167 4.84 4.20 -27.49
CA VAL A 167 6.02 3.81 -26.73
C VAL A 167 7.22 3.73 -27.68
N TYR A 168 7.03 3.14 -28.87
CA TYR A 168 8.05 3.12 -29.90
C TYR A 168 8.53 4.52 -30.27
N GLU A 169 7.61 5.44 -30.54
CA GLU A 169 7.95 6.82 -30.91
C GLU A 169 8.76 7.53 -29.83
N LEU A 170 8.41 7.31 -28.56
CA LEU A 170 9.16 7.86 -27.42
C LEU A 170 10.57 7.29 -27.34
N LEU A 171 10.74 5.97 -27.49
CA LEU A 171 12.07 5.35 -27.51
C LEU A 171 12.87 5.77 -28.76
N LYS A 172 12.20 5.89 -29.91
CA LYS A 172 12.81 6.33 -31.17
C LYS A 172 13.37 7.73 -31.06
N LYS A 173 12.74 8.61 -30.29
CA LYS A 173 13.26 9.95 -29.99
C LYS A 173 14.66 9.92 -29.38
N LEU A 174 14.93 8.95 -28.50
CA LEU A 174 16.25 8.78 -27.89
C LEU A 174 17.28 8.27 -28.91
N GLU A 175 16.87 7.37 -29.81
CA GLU A 175 17.70 6.86 -30.90
C GLU A 175 18.08 7.96 -31.89
N ASP A 176 17.11 8.79 -32.31
CA ASP A 176 17.31 9.88 -33.25
C ASP A 176 18.25 10.96 -32.70
N GLN A 177 18.23 11.17 -31.38
CA GLN A 177 19.18 12.02 -30.66
C GLN A 177 20.53 11.36 -30.37
N LYS A 178 20.79 10.17 -30.94
CA LYS A 178 22.03 9.40 -30.80
C LYS A 178 22.41 9.18 -29.33
N ILE A 179 21.43 8.90 -28.48
CA ILE A 179 21.66 8.57 -27.06
C ILE A 179 22.05 7.10 -26.93
N TYR A 180 21.26 6.21 -27.53
CA TYR A 180 21.44 4.76 -27.53
C TYR A 180 20.60 4.13 -28.65
N GLN A 181 20.97 2.95 -29.14
CA GLN A 181 20.21 2.15 -30.11
C GLN A 181 19.72 0.90 -29.38
N PHE A 182 18.40 0.72 -29.26
CA PHE A 182 17.86 -0.36 -28.45
C PHE A 182 17.75 -1.65 -29.26
N THR A 183 18.01 -2.80 -28.64
CA THR A 183 17.68 -4.11 -29.22
C THR A 183 16.17 -4.35 -29.15
N GLN A 184 15.68 -5.35 -29.89
CA GLN A 184 14.25 -5.69 -29.85
C GLN A 184 13.80 -6.12 -28.44
N GLU A 185 14.65 -6.84 -27.71
CA GLU A 185 14.41 -7.29 -26.34
C GLU A 185 14.35 -6.10 -25.37
N GLU A 186 15.24 -5.11 -25.50
CA GLU A 186 15.23 -3.91 -24.66
C GLU A 186 14.00 -3.05 -24.93
N VAL A 187 13.63 -2.86 -26.20
CA VAL A 187 12.40 -2.14 -26.59
C VAL A 187 11.16 -2.82 -26.00
N GLN A 188 11.10 -4.14 -26.10
CA GLN A 188 10.01 -4.93 -25.52
C GLN A 188 9.95 -4.79 -24.00
N TYR A 189 11.09 -4.92 -23.30
CA TYR A 189 11.14 -4.76 -21.85
C TYR A 189 10.72 -3.36 -21.40
N LEU A 190 11.22 -2.31 -22.07
CA LEU A 190 10.81 -0.94 -21.84
C LEU A 190 9.32 -0.71 -22.10
N THR A 191 8.74 -1.43 -23.06
CA THR A 191 7.31 -1.37 -23.31
C THR A 191 6.51 -1.86 -22.13
N TYR A 192 6.90 -2.97 -21.50
CA TYR A 192 6.26 -3.41 -20.26
C TYR A 192 6.39 -2.37 -19.14
N ILE A 193 7.56 -1.76 -18.98
CA ILE A 193 7.77 -0.73 -17.93
C ILE A 193 6.90 0.49 -18.17
N ILE A 194 6.83 0.99 -19.41
CA ILE A 194 6.11 2.21 -19.74
C ILE A 194 4.60 1.97 -19.69
N VAL A 195 4.11 0.87 -20.29
CA VAL A 195 2.68 0.51 -20.27
C VAL A 195 2.23 0.15 -18.85
N GLY A 196 3.07 -0.57 -18.11
CA GLY A 196 2.87 -0.93 -16.72
C GLY A 196 3.15 0.20 -15.73
N SER A 197 3.43 1.44 -16.16
CA SER A 197 3.84 2.53 -15.26
C SER A 197 2.73 3.05 -14.34
N GLY A 198 1.44 2.78 -14.64
CA GLY A 198 0.30 3.36 -13.92
C GLY A 198 -0.48 4.41 -14.72
N LEU A 199 -0.02 4.73 -15.94
CA LEU A 199 -0.65 5.75 -16.79
C LEU A 199 -1.78 5.17 -17.62
N LYS A 200 -3.00 5.70 -17.43
CA LYS A 200 -4.18 5.37 -18.26
C LYS A 200 -3.99 5.65 -19.74
N PHE A 201 -3.06 6.55 -20.09
CA PHE A 201 -2.76 6.87 -21.47
C PHE A 201 -2.35 5.61 -22.26
N PHE A 202 -1.49 4.78 -21.68
CA PHE A 202 -0.97 3.58 -22.33
C PHE A 202 -1.91 2.37 -22.19
N MET A 203 -2.93 2.47 -21.34
CA MET A 203 -3.85 1.38 -21.08
C MET A 203 -5.26 1.88 -20.80
N LYS A 204 -6.13 1.67 -21.79
CA LYS A 204 -7.56 1.95 -21.69
C LYS A 204 -8.30 0.70 -21.21
N SER A 205 -9.34 0.89 -20.42
CA SER A 205 -10.16 -0.20 -19.89
C SER A 205 -10.83 -1.04 -20.98
N GLU A 206 -11.13 -0.45 -22.14
CA GLU A 206 -11.68 -1.13 -23.31
C GLU A 206 -10.77 -2.23 -23.87
N ASN A 207 -9.45 -2.08 -23.69
CA ASN A 207 -8.46 -3.05 -24.18
C ASN A 207 -8.23 -4.20 -23.19
N ILE A 208 -8.84 -4.15 -22.01
CA ILE A 208 -8.65 -5.14 -20.95
C ILE A 208 -9.69 -6.25 -21.09
N PRO A 209 -9.29 -7.54 -21.03
CA PRO A 209 -10.22 -8.67 -21.17
C PRO A 209 -11.37 -8.63 -20.17
N PHE A 210 -12.59 -8.91 -20.63
CA PHE A 210 -13.79 -8.94 -19.79
C PHE A 210 -13.67 -9.90 -18.60
N THR A 211 -12.98 -11.03 -18.77
CA THR A 211 -12.72 -12.00 -17.69
C THR A 211 -11.92 -11.39 -16.54
N PHE A 212 -11.05 -10.42 -16.81
CA PHE A 212 -10.29 -9.72 -15.77
C PHE A 212 -11.20 -8.79 -14.96
N ARG A 213 -12.15 -8.11 -15.60
CA ARG A 213 -13.15 -7.26 -14.93
C ARG A 213 -13.98 -8.03 -13.90
N GLY A 214 -14.34 -9.28 -14.18
CA GLY A 214 -15.01 -10.15 -13.20
C GLY A 214 -14.19 -10.35 -11.91
N LYS A 215 -12.87 -10.49 -12.02
CA LYS A 215 -11.98 -10.59 -10.85
C LYS A 215 -11.92 -9.29 -10.05
N ILE A 216 -11.97 -8.13 -10.72
CA ILE A 216 -11.99 -6.82 -10.06
C ILE A 216 -13.25 -6.66 -9.22
N ARG A 217 -14.43 -7.03 -9.75
CA ARG A 217 -15.69 -7.00 -9.00
C ARG A 217 -15.65 -7.90 -7.78
N GLN A 218 -15.08 -9.10 -7.90
CA GLN A 218 -14.89 -10.00 -6.75
C GLN A 218 -13.96 -9.39 -5.69
N LEU A 219 -12.87 -8.73 -6.11
CA LEU A 219 -11.99 -8.02 -5.18
C LEU A 219 -12.73 -6.87 -4.47
N ILE A 220 -13.48 -6.06 -5.20
CA ILE A 220 -14.28 -4.95 -4.63
C ILE A 220 -15.30 -5.50 -3.63
N GLN A 221 -16.01 -6.56 -3.98
CA GLN A 221 -16.97 -7.22 -3.09
C GLN A 221 -16.28 -7.67 -1.80
N LYS A 222 -15.17 -8.39 -1.91
CA LYS A 222 -14.44 -8.92 -0.75
C LYS A 222 -13.92 -7.82 0.18
N VAL A 223 -13.36 -6.74 -0.38
CA VAL A 223 -12.92 -5.60 0.43
C VAL A 223 -14.12 -4.90 1.06
N SER A 224 -15.23 -4.74 0.33
CA SER A 224 -16.48 -4.14 0.84
C SER A 224 -17.05 -4.91 2.03
N GLU A 225 -17.07 -6.25 1.94
CA GLU A 225 -17.48 -7.14 3.04
C GLU A 225 -16.53 -7.04 4.23
N GLY A 226 -15.22 -6.98 3.98
CA GLY A 226 -14.19 -6.84 5.00
C GLY A 226 -14.38 -5.56 5.82
N ILE A 227 -14.52 -4.41 5.15
CA ILE A 227 -14.65 -3.10 5.82
C ILE A 227 -16.09 -2.70 6.19
N GLN A 228 -17.07 -3.56 5.87
CA GLN A 228 -18.51 -3.29 6.07
C GLN A 228 -19.01 -2.00 5.39
N ILE A 229 -18.50 -1.67 4.20
CA ILE A 229 -18.95 -0.54 3.40
C ILE A 229 -19.17 -1.05 1.98
N ASP A 230 -20.39 -0.92 1.46
CA ASP A 230 -20.69 -1.33 0.09
C ASP A 230 -20.06 -0.36 -0.92
N LEU A 231 -18.97 -0.80 -1.57
CA LEU A 231 -18.29 -0.07 -2.63
C LEU A 231 -18.67 -0.57 -4.03
N THR A 232 -19.57 -1.54 -4.14
CA THR A 232 -19.86 -2.24 -5.42
C THR A 232 -20.54 -1.35 -6.45
N GLN A 233 -21.16 -0.25 -6.01
CA GLN A 233 -21.83 0.72 -6.88
C GLN A 233 -20.88 1.84 -7.38
N ASP A 234 -19.63 1.88 -6.90
CA ASP A 234 -18.66 2.88 -7.35
C ASP A 234 -18.02 2.45 -8.68
N ASN A 235 -18.66 2.83 -9.79
CA ASN A 235 -18.15 2.56 -11.14
C ASN A 235 -16.75 3.13 -11.39
N ARG A 236 -16.39 4.23 -10.70
CA ARG A 236 -15.06 4.83 -10.84
C ARG A 236 -14.00 3.96 -10.16
N LEU A 237 -14.31 3.37 -9.00
CA LEU A 237 -13.45 2.40 -8.34
C LEU A 237 -13.22 1.17 -9.24
N GLU A 238 -14.27 0.63 -9.85
CA GLU A 238 -14.14 -0.51 -10.78
C GLU A 238 -13.21 -0.17 -11.95
N GLU A 239 -13.43 0.95 -12.64
CA GLU A 239 -12.61 1.35 -13.80
C GLU A 239 -11.17 1.66 -13.42
N ASP A 240 -10.95 2.37 -12.30
CA ASP A 240 -9.61 2.73 -11.84
C ASP A 240 -8.82 1.48 -11.41
N LEU A 241 -9.44 0.56 -10.66
CA LEU A 241 -8.81 -0.71 -10.27
C LEU A 241 -8.58 -1.64 -11.46
N LEU A 242 -9.48 -1.66 -12.44
CA LEU A 242 -9.33 -2.48 -13.64
C LEU A 242 -8.03 -2.14 -14.37
N VAL A 243 -7.79 -0.85 -14.63
CA VAL A 243 -6.56 -0.38 -15.26
C VAL A 243 -5.36 -0.64 -14.34
N HIS A 244 -5.44 -0.25 -13.07
CA HIS A 244 -4.32 -0.38 -12.15
C HIS A 244 -3.85 -1.82 -11.97
N LEU A 245 -4.77 -2.75 -11.72
CA LEU A 245 -4.45 -4.16 -11.48
C LEU A 245 -4.01 -4.89 -12.75
N TYR A 246 -4.46 -4.45 -13.93
CA TYR A 246 -3.93 -5.00 -15.18
C TYR A 246 -2.50 -4.47 -15.45
N GLN A 247 -2.21 -3.21 -15.13
CA GLN A 247 -0.84 -2.69 -15.20
C GLN A 247 0.08 -3.38 -14.18
N LEU A 248 -0.43 -3.64 -12.97
CA LEU A 248 0.26 -4.43 -11.96
C LEU A 248 0.57 -5.83 -12.50
N LEU A 249 -0.37 -6.48 -13.19
CA LEU A 249 -0.12 -7.77 -13.84
C LEU A 249 1.02 -7.68 -14.87
N LEU A 250 1.06 -6.64 -15.71
CA LEU A 250 2.19 -6.43 -16.61
C LEU A 250 3.51 -6.23 -15.87
N ARG A 251 3.49 -5.53 -14.73
CA ARG A 251 4.70 -5.32 -13.92
C ARG A 251 5.21 -6.62 -13.33
N ILE A 252 4.29 -7.45 -12.83
CA ILE A 252 4.57 -8.80 -12.33
C ILE A 252 5.24 -9.63 -13.42
N GLU A 253 4.67 -9.65 -14.62
CA GLU A 253 5.19 -10.44 -15.75
C GLU A 253 6.57 -9.96 -16.19
N ALA A 254 6.76 -8.64 -16.25
CA ALA A 254 8.05 -8.05 -16.57
C ALA A 254 9.04 -8.09 -15.41
N GLN A 255 8.65 -8.61 -14.24
CA GLN A 255 9.45 -8.60 -13.01
C GLN A 255 10.03 -7.21 -12.73
N THR A 256 9.24 -6.15 -12.94
CA THR A 256 9.65 -4.78 -12.64
C THR A 256 9.09 -4.34 -11.28
N THR A 257 9.57 -3.21 -10.79
CA THR A 257 9.22 -2.68 -9.48
C THR A 257 8.73 -1.25 -9.57
N ILE A 258 7.91 -0.87 -8.59
CA ILE A 258 7.44 0.49 -8.35
C ILE A 258 7.70 0.87 -6.89
N VAL A 259 7.97 2.14 -6.66
CA VAL A 259 8.14 2.72 -5.33
C VAL A 259 6.94 3.61 -5.05
N ASN A 260 6.28 3.37 -3.93
CA ASN A 260 5.18 4.18 -3.44
C ASN A 260 5.69 5.14 -2.36
N PRO A 261 5.89 6.43 -2.67
CA PRO A 261 6.41 7.39 -1.70
C PRO A 261 5.45 7.67 -0.53
N LEU A 262 4.20 7.20 -0.60
CA LEU A 262 3.18 7.40 0.41
C LEU A 262 2.96 6.17 1.29
N ILE A 263 3.70 5.07 1.09
CA ILE A 263 3.40 3.79 1.74
C ILE A 263 3.36 3.87 3.27
N ASP A 264 4.32 4.55 3.89
CA ASP A 264 4.37 4.71 5.34
C ASP A 264 3.18 5.53 5.84
N GLY A 265 2.84 6.62 5.12
CA GLY A 265 1.67 7.45 5.43
C GLY A 265 0.35 6.70 5.24
N ILE A 266 0.26 5.77 4.27
CA ILE A 266 -0.91 4.92 4.06
C ILE A 266 -1.05 3.92 5.22
N LYS A 267 0.03 3.24 5.60
CA LYS A 267 0.02 2.28 6.71
C LYS A 267 -0.31 2.95 8.04
N GLN A 268 0.13 4.20 8.24
CA GLN A 268 -0.12 4.97 9.45
C GLN A 268 -1.55 5.52 9.52
N ASN A 269 -2.05 6.15 8.46
CA ASN A 269 -3.36 6.83 8.47
C ASN A 269 -4.52 5.90 8.11
N TYR A 270 -4.25 4.83 7.38
CA TYR A 270 -5.27 3.90 6.88
C TYR A 270 -4.93 2.42 7.17
N PRO A 271 -4.51 2.06 8.40
CA PRO A 271 -4.05 0.72 8.73
C PRO A 271 -5.12 -0.36 8.49
N SER A 272 -6.37 -0.06 8.85
CA SER A 272 -7.50 -0.99 8.74
C SER A 272 -7.74 -1.42 7.29
N ILE A 273 -7.94 -0.45 6.39
CA ILE A 273 -8.16 -0.70 4.97
C ILE A 273 -6.92 -1.30 4.31
N TYR A 274 -5.70 -0.86 4.67
CA TYR A 274 -4.47 -1.46 4.15
C TYR A 274 -4.42 -2.95 4.46
N GLY A 275 -4.72 -3.34 5.71
CA GLY A 275 -4.75 -4.74 6.12
C GLY A 275 -5.81 -5.56 5.39
N VAL A 276 -7.03 -5.04 5.25
CA VAL A 276 -8.11 -5.73 4.50
C VAL A 276 -7.76 -5.88 3.03
N VAL A 277 -7.19 -4.83 2.40
CA VAL A 277 -6.75 -4.88 1.00
C VAL A 277 -5.59 -5.85 0.82
N TRP A 278 -4.61 -5.85 1.72
CA TRP A 278 -3.54 -6.83 1.75
C TRP A 278 -4.11 -8.25 1.78
N PHE A 279 -5.02 -8.53 2.72
CA PHE A 279 -5.67 -9.84 2.88
C PHE A 279 -6.49 -10.24 1.64
N ALA A 280 -7.19 -9.29 1.01
CA ALA A 280 -7.98 -9.58 -0.18
C ALA A 280 -7.11 -9.83 -1.43
N LEU A 281 -6.03 -9.07 -1.62
CA LEU A 281 -5.07 -9.25 -2.73
C LEU A 281 -4.24 -10.52 -2.61
N LYS A 282 -4.04 -10.98 -1.38
CA LYS A 282 -3.44 -12.27 -1.07
C LYS A 282 -4.26 -13.42 -1.69
N ASP A 283 -5.58 -13.37 -1.59
CA ASP A 283 -6.47 -14.38 -2.21
C ASP A 283 -6.81 -14.09 -3.67
N PHE A 284 -6.29 -13.00 -4.23
CA PHE A 284 -6.40 -12.73 -5.66
C PHE A 284 -5.56 -13.75 -6.42
N ARG A 285 -6.20 -14.63 -7.19
CA ARG A 285 -5.52 -15.66 -7.98
C ARG A 285 -4.75 -15.02 -9.14
N TRP A 286 -3.49 -14.70 -8.88
CA TRP A 286 -2.50 -14.24 -9.86
C TRP A 286 -2.15 -15.36 -10.85
N PRO A 287 -1.80 -15.04 -12.11
CA PRO A 287 -1.39 -16.06 -13.10
C PRO A 287 -0.11 -16.81 -12.75
N SER A 288 0.70 -16.28 -11.84
CA SER A 288 1.95 -16.85 -11.36
C SER A 288 2.06 -16.69 -9.84
N GLU A 289 2.96 -17.45 -9.22
CA GLU A 289 3.34 -17.25 -7.82
C GLU A 289 4.08 -15.92 -7.70
N VAL A 290 3.45 -14.95 -7.01
CA VAL A 290 3.98 -13.59 -6.97
C VAL A 290 3.86 -13.01 -5.57
N ASN A 291 4.99 -12.49 -5.09
CA ASN A 291 5.02 -11.66 -3.92
C ASN A 291 4.73 -10.20 -4.30
N LEU A 292 3.48 -9.77 -4.11
CA LEU A 292 3.12 -8.34 -4.15
C LEU A 292 3.92 -7.56 -3.10
N SER A 293 4.53 -6.45 -3.52
CA SER A 293 5.21 -5.53 -2.62
C SER A 293 4.21 -4.69 -1.83
N GLU A 294 4.65 -4.14 -0.69
CA GLU A 294 3.86 -3.18 0.08
C GLU A 294 3.49 -1.96 -0.76
N ASP A 295 4.38 -1.53 -1.65
CA ASP A 295 4.13 -0.40 -2.55
C ASP A 295 2.86 -0.60 -3.39
N GLU A 296 2.69 -1.80 -3.95
CA GLU A 296 1.53 -2.19 -4.75
C GLU A 296 0.25 -2.26 -3.90
N VAL A 297 0.31 -2.93 -2.75
CA VAL A 297 -0.82 -2.98 -1.80
C VAL A 297 -1.24 -1.57 -1.39
N GLY A 298 -0.28 -0.67 -1.14
CA GLY A 298 -0.53 0.73 -0.82
C GLY A 298 -1.24 1.47 -1.96
N PHE A 299 -0.84 1.29 -3.22
CA PHE A 299 -1.54 1.92 -4.34
C PHE A 299 -2.98 1.43 -4.48
N VAL A 300 -3.22 0.11 -4.35
CA VAL A 300 -4.59 -0.44 -4.35
C VAL A 300 -5.39 0.11 -3.17
N THR A 301 -4.77 0.24 -1.99
CA THR A 301 -5.41 0.80 -0.79
C THR A 301 -5.92 2.22 -1.02
N ILE A 302 -5.17 3.07 -1.72
CA ILE A 302 -5.59 4.43 -2.05
C ILE A 302 -6.83 4.46 -2.95
N HIS A 303 -6.96 3.53 -3.91
CA HIS A 303 -8.17 3.44 -4.73
C HIS A 303 -9.41 3.17 -3.88
N PHE A 304 -9.31 2.21 -2.96
CA PHE A 304 -10.38 1.90 -2.01
C PHE A 304 -10.67 3.06 -1.05
N GLN A 305 -9.63 3.66 -0.46
CA GLN A 305 -9.79 4.81 0.43
C GLN A 305 -10.48 5.97 -0.29
N ALA A 306 -10.08 6.28 -1.52
CA ALA A 306 -10.72 7.32 -2.31
C ALA A 306 -12.21 7.02 -2.61
N ALA A 307 -12.59 5.75 -2.74
CA ALA A 307 -13.99 5.35 -2.89
C ALA A 307 -14.78 5.50 -1.58
N ILE A 308 -14.17 5.13 -0.45
CA ILE A 308 -14.75 5.36 0.89
C ILE A 308 -14.99 6.86 1.10
N GLU A 309 -14.03 7.72 0.75
CA GLU A 309 -14.19 9.19 0.84
C GLU A 309 -15.34 9.71 -0.03
N ARG A 310 -15.61 9.10 -1.18
CA ARG A 310 -16.75 9.48 -2.05
C ARG A 310 -18.10 9.06 -1.49
N ILE A 311 -18.14 8.00 -0.69
CA ILE A 311 -19.36 7.47 -0.07
C ILE A 311 -19.60 8.09 1.30
N LYS A 312 -18.57 8.68 1.93
CA LYS A 312 -18.72 9.35 3.23
C LYS A 312 -19.91 10.32 3.19
N ARG A 313 -20.71 10.21 4.25
CA ARG A 313 -22.05 10.76 4.40
C ARG A 313 -22.07 12.26 4.10
N LEU A 314 -23.07 12.68 3.31
CA LEU A 314 -23.48 14.07 3.19
C LEU A 314 -23.86 14.59 4.57
N ASN A 315 -23.20 15.63 5.07
CA ASN A 315 -23.62 16.24 6.32
C ASN A 315 -24.99 16.90 6.11
N LYS A 316 -25.94 16.60 6.99
CA LYS A 316 -27.28 17.21 6.97
C LYS A 316 -27.31 18.31 8.02
N LEU A 317 -27.39 19.53 7.55
CA LEU A 317 -27.30 20.74 8.35
C LEU A 317 -28.67 21.40 8.40
N LEU A 318 -29.08 21.84 9.59
CA LEU A 318 -30.34 22.57 9.74
C LEU A 318 -30.06 24.05 9.99
N PHE A 319 -30.54 24.90 9.10
CA PHE A 319 -30.51 26.35 9.26
C PHE A 319 -31.83 26.88 9.84
N VAL A 320 -31.78 27.46 11.03
CA VAL A 320 -32.93 28.05 11.73
C VAL A 320 -32.90 29.56 11.63
N CYS A 321 -33.92 30.13 11.00
CA CYS A 321 -34.07 31.56 10.82
C CYS A 321 -35.53 31.98 10.97
N PRO A 322 -35.86 32.90 11.89
CA PRO A 322 -37.22 33.42 12.03
C PRO A 322 -37.55 34.51 10.98
N ASN A 323 -36.54 35.05 10.30
CA ASN A 323 -36.72 36.13 9.33
C ASN A 323 -37.14 35.58 7.96
N GLY A 324 -38.11 36.22 7.31
CA GLY A 324 -38.75 35.77 6.06
C GLY A 324 -37.81 35.43 4.89
N ILE A 325 -38.40 34.94 3.80
CA ILE A 325 -37.75 34.27 2.65
C ILE A 325 -36.48 34.99 2.12
N GLY A 326 -36.48 36.33 2.04
CA GLY A 326 -35.35 37.10 1.51
C GLY A 326 -34.07 37.06 2.36
N THR A 327 -34.17 37.24 3.67
CA THR A 327 -33.01 37.21 4.58
C THR A 327 -32.47 35.79 4.74
N SER A 328 -33.36 34.82 4.76
CA SER A 328 -33.01 33.38 4.81
C SER A 328 -32.27 32.93 3.55
N SER A 329 -32.66 33.42 2.37
CA SER A 329 -31.96 33.14 1.11
C SER A 329 -30.53 33.70 1.11
N PHE A 330 -30.33 34.95 1.55
CA PHE A 330 -29.00 35.57 1.65
C PHE A 330 -28.06 34.80 2.61
N VAL A 331 -28.54 34.47 3.82
CA VAL A 331 -27.75 33.75 4.81
C VAL A 331 -27.42 32.33 4.32
N SER A 332 -28.41 31.63 3.75
CA SER A 332 -28.22 30.29 3.17
C SER A 332 -27.16 30.31 2.06
N ALA A 333 -27.19 31.30 1.16
CA ALA A 333 -26.18 31.46 0.11
C ALA A 333 -24.76 31.68 0.68
N LYS A 334 -24.63 32.49 1.75
CA LYS A 334 -23.34 32.69 2.42
C LYS A 334 -22.81 31.42 3.10
N ILE A 335 -23.69 30.62 3.71
CA ILE A 335 -23.33 29.34 4.34
C ILE A 335 -22.90 28.33 3.26
N ARG A 336 -23.66 28.21 2.17
CA ARG A 336 -23.30 27.34 1.03
C ARG A 336 -21.95 27.69 0.41
N ARG A 337 -21.55 28.96 0.41
CA ARG A 337 -20.24 29.38 -0.10
C ARG A 337 -19.06 28.84 0.69
N ILE A 338 -19.25 28.52 1.97
CA ILE A 338 -18.16 28.05 2.85
C ILE A 338 -18.23 26.55 3.13
N LEU A 339 -19.35 25.89 2.89
CA LEU A 339 -19.50 24.45 3.13
C LEU A 339 -19.46 23.68 1.80
N PRO A 340 -19.11 22.39 1.81
CA PRO A 340 -19.15 21.58 0.60
C PRO A 340 -20.55 21.56 -0.05
N ASP A 341 -20.60 21.73 -1.37
CA ASP A 341 -21.87 21.74 -2.14
C ASP A 341 -22.67 20.43 -2.00
N ILE A 342 -21.98 19.35 -1.62
CA ILE A 342 -22.54 18.02 -1.49
C ILE A 342 -23.43 17.88 -0.24
N ASP A 343 -23.30 18.78 0.74
CA ASP A 343 -24.03 18.72 2.00
C ASP A 343 -25.46 19.26 1.86
N SER A 344 -26.40 18.63 2.58
CA SER A 344 -27.78 19.10 2.63
C SER A 344 -27.91 20.20 3.66
N ILE A 345 -28.37 21.39 3.24
CA ILE A 345 -28.72 22.48 4.16
C ILE A 345 -30.23 22.69 4.07
N GLU A 346 -30.95 22.18 5.07
CA GLU A 346 -32.38 22.39 5.24
C GLU A 346 -32.63 23.71 5.98
N THR A 347 -33.76 24.37 5.71
CA THR A 347 -34.14 25.61 6.41
C THR A 347 -35.46 25.41 7.14
N ALA A 348 -35.51 25.78 8.42
CA ALA A 348 -36.71 25.68 9.24
C ALA A 348 -36.96 26.96 10.05
N SER A 349 -38.24 27.22 10.35
CA SER A 349 -38.63 28.19 11.37
C SER A 349 -38.46 27.59 12.77
N ILE A 350 -38.46 28.46 13.79
CA ILE A 350 -38.42 28.04 15.20
C ILE A 350 -39.62 27.13 15.53
N ASP A 351 -40.83 27.47 15.05
CA ASP A 351 -42.03 26.67 15.34
C ASP A 351 -41.95 25.26 14.75
N LYS A 352 -41.34 25.13 13.56
CA LYS A 352 -41.15 23.82 12.91
C LYS A 352 -40.09 22.98 13.62
N LEU A 353 -39.08 23.62 14.23
CA LEU A 353 -38.00 22.94 14.95
C LEU A 353 -38.53 22.08 16.10
N THR A 354 -39.57 22.52 16.81
CA THR A 354 -40.11 21.82 17.99
C THR A 354 -40.63 20.41 17.69
N TYR A 355 -41.09 20.17 16.46
CA TYR A 355 -41.71 18.90 16.05
C TYR A 355 -40.90 18.17 14.97
N MET A 356 -39.72 18.70 14.61
CA MET A 356 -38.87 18.11 13.58
C MET A 356 -38.06 16.96 14.16
N ASP A 357 -37.97 15.86 13.41
CA ASP A 357 -37.00 14.82 13.73
C ASP A 357 -35.59 15.30 13.39
N LEU A 358 -34.75 15.44 14.42
CA LEU A 358 -33.37 15.87 14.30
C LEU A 358 -32.40 14.69 14.25
N SER A 359 -32.86 13.44 14.28
CA SER A 359 -32.02 12.23 14.31
C SER A 359 -30.94 12.25 13.23
N GLU A 360 -31.34 12.63 12.02
CA GLU A 360 -30.53 12.71 10.82
C GLU A 360 -29.70 13.99 10.67
N ILE A 361 -29.97 15.03 11.47
CA ILE A 361 -29.25 16.31 11.43
C ILE A 361 -27.93 16.20 12.19
N ASP A 362 -26.83 16.60 11.58
CA ASP A 362 -25.49 16.52 12.17
C ASP A 362 -25.19 17.75 13.04
N PHE A 363 -25.56 18.96 12.57
CA PHE A 363 -25.59 20.15 13.43
C PHE A 363 -26.54 21.25 12.94
N ILE A 364 -26.85 22.20 13.83
CA ILE A 364 -27.81 23.28 13.63
C ILE A 364 -27.10 24.63 13.56
N ILE A 365 -27.40 25.45 12.55
CA ILE A 365 -26.97 26.85 12.45
C ILE A 365 -28.20 27.72 12.76
N SER A 366 -28.10 28.64 13.72
CA SER A 366 -29.23 29.49 14.08
C SER A 366 -28.86 30.97 14.08
N THR A 367 -29.75 31.83 13.54
CA THR A 367 -29.61 33.30 13.66
C THR A 367 -30.16 33.85 14.98
N VAL A 368 -30.78 32.99 15.78
CA VAL A 368 -31.44 33.35 17.05
C VAL A 368 -31.10 32.36 18.16
N ASP A 369 -31.39 32.75 19.39
CA ASP A 369 -31.31 31.83 20.51
C ASP A 369 -32.45 30.81 20.40
N ILE A 370 -32.11 29.52 20.44
CA ILE A 370 -33.06 28.41 20.42
C ILE A 370 -32.92 27.59 21.72
N PRO A 371 -33.99 26.91 22.18
CA PRO A 371 -33.90 26.00 23.33
C PRO A 371 -32.82 24.95 23.11
N LYS A 372 -32.28 24.40 24.21
CA LYS A 372 -31.24 23.37 24.16
C LYS A 372 -31.69 22.19 23.30
N GLN A 373 -30.89 21.85 22.29
CA GLN A 373 -31.12 20.74 21.37
C GLN A 373 -30.22 19.54 21.71
N SER A 374 -30.58 18.38 21.17
CA SER A 374 -29.75 17.16 21.24
C SER A 374 -28.53 17.22 20.28
N LYS A 375 -28.57 18.12 19.30
CA LYS A 375 -27.51 18.34 18.31
C LYS A 375 -26.73 19.63 18.60
N PRO A 376 -25.45 19.73 18.18
CA PRO A 376 -24.68 20.96 18.33
C PRO A 376 -25.35 22.15 17.64
N VAL A 377 -25.33 23.32 18.30
CA VAL A 377 -25.95 24.54 17.80
C VAL A 377 -24.91 25.64 17.64
N VAL A 378 -24.76 26.16 16.43
CA VAL A 378 -23.90 27.31 16.10
C VAL A 378 -24.77 28.54 15.90
N ARG A 379 -24.80 29.41 16.93
CA ARG A 379 -25.47 30.71 16.82
C ARG A 379 -24.63 31.70 16.01
N ILE A 380 -25.23 32.34 15.01
CA ILE A 380 -24.59 33.32 14.12
C ILE A 380 -25.38 34.63 14.04
N SER A 381 -24.73 35.71 13.59
CA SER A 381 -25.44 36.94 13.23
C SER A 381 -26.25 36.77 11.93
N PRO A 382 -27.41 37.45 11.77
CA PRO A 382 -28.13 37.53 10.51
C PRO A 382 -27.31 38.08 9.32
N MET A 383 -26.20 38.78 9.58
CA MET A 383 -25.29 39.29 8.56
C MET A 383 -24.20 38.29 8.16
N VAL A 384 -24.05 37.18 8.88
CA VAL A 384 -23.00 36.16 8.70
C VAL A 384 -21.62 36.82 8.57
N THR A 385 -21.10 37.27 9.71
CA THR A 385 -19.79 37.93 9.76
C THR A 385 -18.66 36.93 9.47
N SER A 386 -17.45 37.42 9.20
CA SER A 386 -16.29 36.55 9.04
C SER A 386 -15.99 35.70 10.29
N ARG A 387 -16.34 36.20 11.48
CA ARG A 387 -16.25 35.43 12.73
C ARG A 387 -17.30 34.31 12.78
N ASP A 388 -18.51 34.56 12.29
CA ASP A 388 -19.55 33.53 12.18
C ASP A 388 -19.15 32.44 11.19
N MET A 389 -18.63 32.81 10.01
CA MET A 389 -18.14 31.85 9.01
C MET A 389 -17.05 30.93 9.59
N LYS A 390 -16.10 31.48 10.36
CA LYS A 390 -15.07 30.68 11.05
C LYS A 390 -15.67 29.72 12.07
N ARG A 391 -16.68 30.15 12.85
CA ARG A 391 -17.34 29.28 13.84
C ARG A 391 -18.10 28.13 13.18
N ILE A 392 -18.83 28.42 12.10
CA ILE A 392 -19.51 27.38 11.29
C ILE A 392 -18.47 26.37 10.79
N MET A 393 -17.38 26.86 10.19
CA MET A 393 -16.32 26.01 9.65
C MET A 393 -15.63 25.16 10.72
N ASN A 394 -15.29 25.73 11.88
CA ASN A 394 -14.66 24.97 12.95
C ASN A 394 -15.55 23.84 13.43
N HIS A 395 -16.85 24.11 13.65
CA HIS A 395 -17.80 23.06 14.02
C HIS A 395 -17.95 22.01 12.91
N TYR A 396 -17.95 22.42 11.65
CA TYR A 396 -17.97 21.50 10.52
C TYR A 396 -16.73 20.58 10.51
N ILE A 397 -15.54 21.15 10.71
CA ILE A 397 -14.28 20.39 10.80
C ILE A 397 -14.33 19.42 11.99
N ASP A 398 -14.74 19.89 13.17
CA ASP A 398 -14.84 19.05 14.36
C ASP A 398 -15.80 17.86 14.12
N LEU A 399 -16.94 18.08 13.43
CA LEU A 399 -17.86 17.00 13.06
C LEU A 399 -17.21 15.97 12.13
N VAL A 400 -16.51 16.44 11.09
CA VAL A 400 -15.81 15.54 10.15
C VAL A 400 -14.75 14.71 10.88
N ILE A 401 -13.95 15.36 11.74
CA ILE A 401 -12.91 14.71 12.53
C ILE A 401 -13.50 13.72 13.55
N ASP A 402 -14.57 14.10 14.25
CA ASP A 402 -15.23 13.23 15.23
C ASP A 402 -15.84 11.98 14.57
N HIS A 403 -16.42 12.12 13.37
CA HIS A 403 -16.93 10.99 12.59
C HIS A 403 -15.81 10.01 12.18
N GLU A 404 -14.62 10.51 11.85
CA GLU A 404 -13.44 9.68 11.57
C GLU A 404 -12.94 8.97 12.84
N HIS A 405 -12.75 9.71 13.93
CA HIS A 405 -12.26 9.15 15.17
C HIS A 405 -13.25 8.19 15.87
N MET A 406 -14.57 8.38 15.72
CA MET A 406 -15.55 7.43 16.29
C MET A 406 -15.50 6.06 15.60
N LYS A 407 -15.13 5.97 14.32
CA LYS A 407 -14.87 4.69 13.65
C LYS A 407 -13.56 4.05 14.15
N GLU A 408 -12.54 4.87 14.38
CA GLU A 408 -11.23 4.41 14.87
C GLU A 408 -11.21 4.04 16.36
N ARG A 409 -12.05 4.63 17.20
CA ARG A 409 -12.13 4.34 18.65
C ARG A 409 -12.94 3.10 19.00
N ARG A 410 -13.48 2.36 18.01
CA ARG A 410 -14.14 1.08 18.29
C ARG A 410 -13.17 0.15 19.01
N ILE A 411 -13.50 -0.13 20.27
CA ILE A 411 -12.99 -1.24 21.09
C ILE A 411 -13.11 -2.51 20.23
N LEU A 412 -12.16 -3.45 20.34
CA LEU A 412 -12.28 -4.76 19.68
C LEU A 412 -13.72 -5.28 19.87
N PRO A 413 -14.43 -5.66 18.79
CA PRO A 413 -15.76 -6.22 18.92
C PRO A 413 -15.75 -7.35 19.93
N GLU A 414 -16.78 -7.45 20.76
CA GLU A 414 -16.81 -8.44 21.86
C GLU A 414 -16.65 -9.86 21.33
N LYS A 415 -17.23 -10.15 20.16
CA LYS A 415 -17.03 -11.40 19.43
C LYS A 415 -15.56 -11.64 19.09
N THR A 416 -14.84 -10.63 18.57
CA THR A 416 -13.41 -10.75 18.26
C THR A 416 -12.58 -11.00 19.53
N LYS A 417 -12.91 -10.36 20.67
CA LYS A 417 -12.25 -10.67 21.94
C LYS A 417 -12.50 -12.10 22.38
N GLN A 418 -13.73 -12.60 22.26
CA GLN A 418 -14.08 -13.98 22.60
C GLN A 418 -13.31 -14.98 21.73
N LEU A 419 -13.14 -14.70 20.44
CA LEU A 419 -12.34 -15.52 19.53
C LEU A 419 -10.85 -15.57 19.92
N LEU A 420 -10.34 -14.50 20.54
CA LEU A 420 -8.93 -14.36 20.94
C LEU A 420 -8.65 -14.92 22.35
N ALA A 421 -9.54 -14.72 23.32
CA ALA A 421 -9.25 -14.94 24.75
C ALA A 421 -8.69 -16.33 25.07
N SER A 422 -9.19 -17.38 24.41
CA SER A 422 -8.74 -18.77 24.60
C SER A 422 -7.60 -19.21 23.68
N ASN A 423 -7.12 -18.34 22.78
CA ASN A 423 -6.24 -18.71 21.67
C ASN A 423 -4.95 -17.87 21.63
N ILE A 424 -4.43 -17.46 22.79
CA ILE A 424 -3.17 -16.71 22.93
C ILE A 424 -2.09 -17.56 23.60
N TYR A 425 -1.04 -17.85 22.84
CA TYR A 425 0.06 -18.73 23.21
C TYR A 425 1.40 -17.99 23.23
N PHE A 426 2.29 -18.45 24.10
CA PHE A 426 3.66 -17.97 24.23
C PHE A 426 4.58 -19.18 24.23
N GLY A 427 5.66 -19.16 23.45
CA GLY A 427 6.57 -20.31 23.39
C GLY A 427 7.73 -20.16 22.43
N HIS A 428 8.57 -21.19 22.37
CA HIS A 428 9.69 -21.28 21.46
C HIS A 428 9.42 -22.32 20.37
N TYR A 429 9.73 -21.99 19.12
CA TYR A 429 9.55 -22.88 17.97
C TYR A 429 10.75 -22.76 17.04
N GLY A 430 11.26 -23.90 16.57
CA GLY A 430 12.46 -23.97 15.74
C GLY A 430 12.20 -23.66 14.27
N SER A 431 10.96 -23.86 13.79
CA SER A 431 10.60 -23.61 12.39
C SER A 431 9.17 -23.06 12.20
N LYS A 432 8.94 -22.54 11.00
CA LYS A 432 7.62 -22.10 10.52
C LYS A 432 6.60 -23.24 10.60
N GLU A 433 7.00 -24.43 10.15
CA GLU A 433 6.17 -25.62 10.13
C GLU A 433 5.77 -26.03 11.55
N GLU A 434 6.73 -26.02 12.48
CA GLU A 434 6.47 -26.34 13.89
C GLU A 434 5.48 -25.35 14.53
N ALA A 435 5.64 -24.05 14.29
CA ALA A 435 4.74 -23.02 14.79
C ALA A 435 3.31 -23.15 14.23
N ILE A 436 3.18 -23.39 12.92
CA ILE A 436 1.87 -23.58 12.27
C ILE A 436 1.20 -24.86 12.80
N HIS A 437 1.93 -25.98 12.85
CA HIS A 437 1.37 -27.23 13.37
C HIS A 437 0.93 -27.08 14.83
N PHE A 438 1.74 -26.45 15.68
CA PHE A 438 1.34 -26.17 17.05
C PHE A 438 0.03 -25.40 17.13
N LEU A 439 -0.12 -24.31 16.38
CA LEU A 439 -1.35 -23.52 16.39
C LEU A 439 -2.55 -24.35 15.92
N MET A 440 -2.39 -25.17 14.89
CA MET A 440 -3.44 -26.09 14.39
C MET A 440 -3.84 -27.13 15.43
N GLU A 441 -2.91 -27.64 16.25
CA GLU A 441 -3.20 -28.57 17.34
C GLU A 441 -4.10 -27.97 18.40
N GLN A 442 -4.10 -26.65 18.57
CA GLN A 442 -4.95 -25.97 19.55
C GLN A 442 -6.37 -25.69 19.03
N GLN A 443 -6.63 -25.88 17.74
CA GLN A 443 -7.92 -25.53 17.13
C GLN A 443 -8.86 -26.73 17.07
N ASN A 444 -10.15 -26.45 17.25
CA ASN A 444 -11.20 -27.45 17.17
C ASN A 444 -11.54 -27.76 15.71
N PHE A 445 -11.46 -29.03 15.33
CA PHE A 445 -11.93 -29.57 14.06
C PHE A 445 -12.82 -30.77 14.30
N LYS A 446 -13.80 -31.03 13.42
CA LYS A 446 -14.69 -32.20 13.57
C LYS A 446 -13.95 -33.54 13.47
N ASN A 447 -12.85 -33.58 12.72
CA ASN A 447 -11.99 -34.75 12.56
C ASN A 447 -10.61 -34.35 12.02
N ASP A 448 -9.66 -35.26 12.14
CA ASP A 448 -8.27 -35.06 11.69
C ASP A 448 -8.16 -34.82 10.17
N TYR A 449 -9.06 -35.39 9.37
CA TYR A 449 -9.05 -35.19 7.93
C TYR A 449 -9.29 -33.72 7.55
N LYS A 450 -10.29 -33.07 8.15
CA LYS A 450 -10.59 -31.64 7.97
C LYS A 450 -9.42 -30.76 8.41
N LYS A 451 -8.82 -31.08 9.57
CA LYS A 451 -7.64 -30.38 10.09
C LYS A 451 -6.47 -30.49 9.11
N GLN A 452 -6.20 -31.68 8.57
CA GLN A 452 -5.16 -31.89 7.57
C GLN A 452 -5.44 -31.12 6.27
N GLN A 453 -6.69 -31.09 5.79
CA GLN A 453 -7.07 -30.31 4.60
C GLN A 453 -6.81 -28.81 4.80
N TYR A 454 -7.24 -28.25 5.92
CA TYR A 454 -7.00 -26.84 6.21
C TYR A 454 -5.52 -26.53 6.40
N THR A 455 -4.81 -27.36 7.17
CA THR A 455 -3.36 -27.23 7.40
C THR A 455 -2.58 -27.26 6.09
N GLN A 456 -2.89 -28.21 5.21
CA GLN A 456 -2.27 -28.28 3.88
C GLN A 456 -2.58 -27.02 3.07
N SER A 457 -3.82 -26.53 3.11
CA SER A 457 -4.18 -25.30 2.40
C SER A 457 -3.42 -24.06 2.90
N VAL A 458 -3.05 -24.01 4.19
CA VAL A 458 -2.20 -22.95 4.75
C VAL A 458 -0.78 -23.06 4.21
N PHE A 459 -0.22 -24.26 4.15
CA PHE A 459 1.12 -24.49 3.60
C PHE A 459 1.18 -24.24 2.09
N ASP A 460 0.18 -24.69 1.33
CA ASP A 460 0.06 -24.42 -0.10
C ASP A 460 0.02 -22.91 -0.36
N ARG A 461 -0.73 -22.17 0.47
CA ARG A 461 -0.83 -20.71 0.41
C ARG A 461 0.50 -20.04 0.71
N GLU A 462 1.15 -20.43 1.80
CA GLU A 462 2.43 -19.87 2.25
C GLU A 462 3.59 -20.20 1.30
N ALA A 463 3.51 -21.33 0.57
CA ALA A 463 4.45 -21.71 -0.46
C ALA A 463 4.35 -20.79 -1.70
N ILE A 464 3.12 -20.40 -2.08
CA ILE A 464 2.88 -19.47 -3.20
C ILE A 464 3.43 -18.08 -2.87
N GLN A 465 3.12 -17.58 -1.67
CA GLN A 465 3.52 -16.24 -1.23
C GLN A 465 3.52 -16.17 0.28
N SER A 466 4.60 -15.60 0.83
CA SER A 466 4.71 -15.47 2.28
C SER A 466 3.61 -14.57 2.86
N THR A 467 3.08 -14.97 4.02
CA THR A 467 2.12 -14.19 4.81
C THR A 467 2.80 -13.24 5.80
N TYR A 468 4.11 -13.02 5.68
CA TYR A 468 4.78 -11.93 6.37
C TYR A 468 4.16 -10.59 5.96
N LEU A 469 3.79 -9.80 6.97
CA LEU A 469 3.27 -8.47 6.80
C LEU A 469 4.37 -7.45 7.09
N ASP A 470 4.68 -7.20 8.36
CA ASP A 470 5.76 -6.29 8.76
C ASP A 470 6.12 -6.48 10.24
N ASN A 471 7.26 -5.92 10.67
CA ASN A 471 7.75 -5.91 12.06
C ASN A 471 7.59 -7.26 12.79
N GLY A 472 7.90 -8.38 12.12
CA GLY A 472 7.82 -9.72 12.72
C GLY A 472 6.41 -10.33 12.81
N PHE A 473 5.37 -9.65 12.31
CA PHE A 473 4.03 -10.19 12.20
C PHE A 473 3.86 -11.02 10.93
N VAL A 474 3.33 -12.23 11.08
CA VAL A 474 2.89 -13.11 10.00
C VAL A 474 1.45 -13.53 10.21
N ILE A 475 0.72 -13.70 9.12
CA ILE A 475 -0.73 -13.97 9.15
C ILE A 475 -1.06 -15.22 8.33
N PRO A 476 -0.61 -16.43 8.75
CA PRO A 476 -0.94 -17.65 8.03
C PRO A 476 -2.46 -17.84 7.96
N HIS A 477 -2.96 -18.19 6.78
CA HIS A 477 -4.38 -18.47 6.53
C HIS A 477 -4.51 -19.46 5.38
N GLY A 478 -5.53 -20.31 5.46
CA GLY A 478 -5.85 -21.32 4.45
C GLY A 478 -7.09 -21.00 3.62
N ASN A 479 -7.54 -21.99 2.86
CA ASN A 479 -8.76 -21.89 2.07
C ASN A 479 -10.00 -21.85 3.01
N PRO A 480 -10.83 -20.80 2.95
CA PRO A 480 -12.00 -20.65 3.84
C PRO A 480 -13.04 -21.77 3.65
N LEU A 481 -13.05 -22.48 2.51
CA LEU A 481 -13.94 -23.65 2.29
C LEU A 481 -13.69 -24.82 3.26
N PHE A 482 -12.51 -24.87 3.88
CA PHE A 482 -12.18 -25.88 4.89
C PHE A 482 -12.39 -25.39 6.33
N VAL A 483 -12.80 -24.13 6.53
CA VAL A 483 -13.06 -23.55 7.86
C VAL A 483 -14.50 -23.85 8.28
N GLU A 484 -14.67 -24.59 9.38
CA GLU A 484 -15.99 -24.95 9.91
C GLU A 484 -16.49 -23.95 10.96
N GLU A 485 -15.56 -23.41 11.75
CA GLU A 485 -15.78 -22.40 12.77
C GLU A 485 -14.71 -21.33 12.65
N THR A 486 -15.12 -20.06 12.79
CA THR A 486 -14.18 -18.95 12.77
C THR A 486 -13.33 -18.97 14.04
N ALA A 487 -12.00 -18.94 13.90
CA ALA A 487 -11.04 -18.92 14.99
C ALA A 487 -9.84 -18.04 14.64
N ILE A 488 -9.28 -17.37 15.64
CA ILE A 488 -8.08 -16.53 15.52
C ILE A 488 -7.12 -16.97 16.61
N ALA A 489 -5.95 -17.48 16.22
CA ALA A 489 -4.95 -17.94 17.16
C ALA A 489 -3.66 -17.17 17.04
N ILE A 490 -3.13 -16.73 18.18
CA ILE A 490 -1.94 -15.89 18.25
C ILE A 490 -0.87 -16.64 19.02
N LEU A 491 0.30 -16.77 18.39
CA LEU A 491 1.52 -17.23 19.03
C LEU A 491 2.52 -16.07 19.07
N VAL A 492 2.92 -15.70 20.28
CA VAL A 492 4.04 -14.79 20.54
C VAL A 492 5.27 -15.65 20.84
N ALA A 493 6.20 -15.69 19.88
CA ALA A 493 7.41 -16.48 20.00
C ALA A 493 8.46 -15.76 20.86
N ASP A 494 9.13 -16.48 21.75
CA ASP A 494 10.21 -15.93 22.58
C ASP A 494 11.47 -15.57 21.77
N LYS A 495 11.62 -16.18 20.59
CA LYS A 495 12.67 -15.94 19.61
C LYS A 495 12.05 -15.92 18.21
N PRO A 496 12.51 -15.01 17.33
CA PRO A 496 12.00 -14.96 15.96
C PRO A 496 12.29 -16.26 15.19
N VAL A 497 11.24 -16.80 14.58
CA VAL A 497 11.23 -17.94 13.67
C VAL A 497 11.57 -17.48 12.26
N ASN A 498 12.37 -18.25 11.52
CA ASN A 498 12.63 -17.95 10.11
C ASN A 498 11.34 -18.13 9.29
N TRP A 499 10.96 -17.11 8.53
CA TRP A 499 9.72 -17.07 7.75
C TRP A 499 10.00 -16.59 6.33
N GLY A 500 10.48 -17.53 5.50
CA GLY A 500 11.04 -17.21 4.19
C GLY A 500 12.29 -16.34 4.32
N ASN A 501 12.26 -15.15 3.72
CA ASN A 501 13.37 -14.18 3.74
C ASN A 501 13.38 -13.30 5.00
N GLN A 502 12.34 -13.43 5.83
CA GLN A 502 12.07 -12.59 6.99
C GLN A 502 12.16 -13.40 8.29
N LYS A 503 12.03 -12.71 9.41
CA LYS A 503 11.92 -13.32 10.74
C LYS A 503 10.62 -12.89 11.40
N ALA A 504 9.91 -13.84 11.99
CA ALA A 504 8.60 -13.64 12.59
C ALA A 504 8.59 -14.08 14.05
N ASP A 505 8.09 -13.23 14.93
CA ASP A 505 7.94 -13.49 16.36
C ASP A 505 6.48 -13.33 16.82
N ILE A 506 5.58 -12.88 15.94
CA ILE A 506 4.14 -12.84 16.19
C ILE A 506 3.44 -13.54 15.03
N ILE A 507 2.89 -14.73 15.30
CA ILE A 507 2.17 -15.55 14.34
C ILE A 507 0.67 -15.47 14.63
N VAL A 508 -0.11 -14.92 13.70
CA VAL A 508 -1.56 -14.79 13.81
C VAL A 508 -2.25 -15.69 12.80
N LEU A 509 -2.60 -16.91 13.22
CA LEU A 509 -3.35 -17.86 12.40
C LEU A 509 -4.81 -17.41 12.28
N LEU A 510 -5.25 -17.14 11.04
CA LEU A 510 -6.62 -16.73 10.73
C LEU A 510 -7.42 -17.86 10.08
N MET A 511 -8.40 -18.39 10.82
CA MET A 511 -9.40 -19.32 10.32
C MET A 511 -10.73 -18.58 10.21
N ILE A 512 -11.01 -17.94 9.07
CA ILE A 512 -12.22 -17.13 8.89
C ILE A 512 -13.14 -17.79 7.88
N ARG A 513 -14.42 -17.97 8.23
CA ARG A 513 -15.44 -18.41 7.28
C ARG A 513 -15.80 -17.28 6.32
N GLU A 514 -16.26 -17.62 5.11
CA GLU A 514 -16.69 -16.62 4.12
C GLU A 514 -17.79 -15.69 4.67
N GLU A 515 -18.69 -16.20 5.52
CA GLU A 515 -19.75 -15.41 6.17
C GLU A 515 -19.26 -14.49 7.30
N ASP A 516 -18.04 -14.71 7.81
CA ASP A 516 -17.44 -13.99 8.93
C ASP A 516 -16.31 -13.04 8.48
N VAL A 517 -16.19 -12.72 7.18
CA VAL A 517 -15.14 -11.85 6.62
C VAL A 517 -15.05 -10.48 7.32
N LYS A 518 -16.13 -9.99 7.89
CA LYS A 518 -16.15 -8.77 8.71
C LYS A 518 -15.21 -8.80 9.94
N GLU A 519 -14.88 -9.98 10.46
CA GLU A 519 -13.95 -10.09 11.58
C GLU A 519 -12.52 -9.76 11.16
N VAL A 520 -12.19 -9.86 9.86
CA VAL A 520 -10.87 -9.55 9.31
C VAL A 520 -10.50 -8.09 9.59
N GLU A 521 -11.41 -7.13 9.42
CA GLU A 521 -11.09 -5.72 9.65
C GLU A 521 -10.64 -5.45 11.09
N ALA A 522 -11.39 -5.96 12.07
CA ALA A 522 -11.08 -5.77 13.48
C ALA A 522 -9.71 -6.38 13.85
N VAL A 523 -9.41 -7.57 13.33
CA VAL A 523 -8.14 -8.25 13.56
C VAL A 523 -7.00 -7.55 12.85
N MET A 524 -7.17 -7.18 11.58
CA MET A 524 -6.16 -6.46 10.81
C MET A 524 -5.84 -5.11 11.44
N LYS A 525 -6.84 -4.39 11.97
CA LYS A 525 -6.61 -3.15 12.72
C LYS A 525 -5.74 -3.39 13.96
N LEU A 526 -6.02 -4.43 14.73
CA LEU A 526 -5.21 -4.82 15.90
C LEU A 526 -3.77 -5.15 15.49
N ILE A 527 -3.59 -5.95 14.43
CA ILE A 527 -2.28 -6.33 13.91
C ILE A 527 -1.50 -5.10 13.44
N MET A 528 -2.13 -4.21 12.66
CA MET A 528 -1.47 -3.01 12.15
C MET A 528 -1.07 -2.03 13.25
N GLN A 529 -1.88 -1.91 14.32
CA GLN A 529 -1.48 -1.18 15.53
C GLN A 529 -0.27 -1.86 16.20
N GLY A 530 -0.26 -3.19 16.26
CA GLY A 530 0.86 -3.95 16.80
C GLY A 530 2.14 -3.87 15.97
N ILE A 531 2.03 -3.73 14.64
CA ILE A 531 3.17 -3.45 13.78
C ILE A 531 3.78 -2.09 14.14
N GLY A 532 2.96 -1.08 14.42
CA GLY A 532 3.41 0.23 14.89
C GLY A 532 4.02 0.21 16.30
N ASP A 533 3.44 -0.59 17.21
CA ASP A 533 3.93 -0.78 18.58
C ASP A 533 3.78 -2.24 19.04
N LYS A 534 4.86 -3.02 18.86
CA LYS A 534 4.90 -4.44 19.20
C LYS A 534 4.73 -4.69 20.71
N ASN A 535 5.27 -3.81 21.55
CA ASN A 535 5.17 -3.95 22.99
C ASN A 535 3.73 -3.75 23.47
N TRP A 536 3.05 -2.74 22.90
CA TRP A 536 1.62 -2.55 23.13
C TRP A 536 0.81 -3.79 22.75
N PHE A 537 1.09 -4.39 21.58
CA PHE A 537 0.37 -5.59 21.14
C PHE A 537 0.56 -6.75 22.12
N ILE A 538 1.80 -7.04 22.53
CA ILE A 538 2.08 -8.11 23.49
C ILE A 538 1.38 -7.86 24.82
N SER A 539 1.43 -6.62 25.34
CA SER A 539 0.71 -6.23 26.55
C SER A 539 -0.80 -6.43 26.42
N LYS A 540 -1.37 -6.07 25.26
CA LYS A 540 -2.79 -6.25 24.98
C LYS A 540 -3.18 -7.73 24.91
N MET A 541 -2.31 -8.60 24.38
CA MET A 541 -2.55 -10.03 24.34
C MET A 541 -2.50 -10.67 25.73
N LEU A 542 -1.68 -10.15 26.64
CA LEU A 542 -1.71 -10.57 28.05
C LEU A 542 -3.04 -10.17 28.72
N GLU A 543 -3.51 -8.94 28.52
CA GLU A 543 -4.81 -8.48 29.07
C GLU A 543 -6.02 -9.26 28.54
N VAL A 544 -5.99 -9.70 27.27
CA VAL A 544 -7.11 -10.45 26.66
C VAL A 544 -7.10 -11.92 27.10
N LYS A 545 -5.95 -12.43 27.53
CA LYS A 545 -5.79 -13.81 28.01
C LYS A 545 -6.24 -14.01 29.47
N GLU A 546 -6.12 -12.97 30.29
CA GLU A 546 -6.64 -12.91 31.67
C GLU A 546 -8.18 -12.79 31.68
#